data_AF-A0A961SZ67-F1
#
_entry.id   AF-A0A961SZ67-F1
#
_cell.length_a   1.000
_cell.length_b   1.000
_cell.length_c   1.000
_cell.angle_alpha   90.00
_cell.angle_beta   90.00
_cell.angle_gamma   90.00
#
_symmetry.space_group_name_H-M   'P 1'
#
loop_
_entity.id
_entity.type
_entity.pdbx_description
1 polymer ?
#
loop_
_entity_poly.entity_id
_entity_poly.type
_entity_poly.pdbx_seq_one_letter_code
_entity_poly.pdbx_strand_id
1 'polypeptide(L)'
;MSKVEGIYTAYMTGAAGQGMAMFVFKDGKIAGADIAGLTFAGNYKINASRLIGEVRYRMPAGSVSITGVSFPKSSDWIVVPLSLPEEIDPTETYQVDTPIGPLNAKFVKNVSFGDNDAD
;
A
#
# COMPACT_ATOMS: atom_id res chain seq x y z
N MET A 1 -3.89 20.90 1.04
CA MET A 1 -4.05 19.48 0.64
C MET A 1 -2.80 18.74 1.10
N SER A 2 -2.91 17.50 1.62
CA SER A 2 -1.69 16.77 2.00
C SER A 2 -0.88 16.40 0.76
N LYS A 3 0.46 16.46 0.84
CA LYS A 3 1.33 16.07 -0.28
C LYS A 3 1.19 14.59 -0.64
N VAL A 4 0.58 13.77 0.22
CA VAL A 4 0.36 12.35 -0.03
C VAL A 4 -0.91 12.06 -0.84
N GLU A 5 -1.80 13.03 -1.02
CA GLU A 5 -3.05 12.75 -1.73
C GLU A 5 -2.79 12.44 -3.21
N GLY A 6 -3.43 11.38 -3.70
CA GLY A 6 -3.23 10.93 -5.06
C GLY A 6 -3.48 9.45 -5.31
N ILE A 7 -3.21 9.06 -6.55
CA ILE A 7 -3.21 7.66 -7.02
C ILE A 7 -1.76 7.25 -7.25
N TYR A 8 -1.36 6.11 -6.70
CA TYR A 8 0.00 5.60 -6.73
C TYR A 8 0.05 4.19 -7.29
N THR A 9 1.08 3.89 -8.07
CA THR A 9 1.51 2.51 -8.31
C THR A 9 2.56 2.15 -7.26
N ALA A 10 2.37 1.02 -6.58
CA ALA A 10 3.37 0.43 -5.71
C ALA A 10 3.95 -0.83 -6.38
N TYR A 11 5.27 -0.86 -6.53
CA TYR A 11 6.03 -2.04 -6.93
C TYR A 11 6.58 -2.68 -5.67
N MET A 12 6.25 -3.96 -5.44
CA MET A 12 6.55 -4.64 -4.20
C MET A 12 7.36 -5.90 -4.43
N THR A 13 8.31 -6.19 -3.54
CA THR A 13 9.03 -7.46 -3.50
C THR A 13 8.96 -8.06 -2.11
N GLY A 14 8.73 -9.37 -2.04
CA GLY A 14 8.81 -10.16 -0.82
C GLY A 14 9.76 -11.34 -1.02
N ALA A 15 9.93 -12.17 0.00
CA ALA A 15 10.88 -13.27 -0.02
C ALA A 15 10.61 -14.33 -1.11
N ALA A 16 9.37 -14.44 -1.61
CA ALA A 16 8.97 -15.46 -2.58
C ALA A 16 8.49 -14.90 -3.92
N GLY A 17 8.59 -13.58 -4.14
CA GLY A 17 8.19 -13.00 -5.42
C GLY A 17 8.04 -11.49 -5.41
N GLN A 18 7.38 -10.99 -6.45
CA GLN A 18 7.12 -9.58 -6.67
C GLN A 18 5.67 -9.36 -7.06
N GLY A 19 5.16 -8.16 -6.79
CA GLY A 19 3.80 -7.77 -7.10
C GLY A 19 3.70 -6.29 -7.42
N MET A 20 2.54 -5.91 -7.97
CA MET A 20 2.20 -4.53 -8.23
C MET A 20 0.78 -4.27 -7.74
N ALA A 21 0.58 -3.12 -7.09
CA ALA A 21 -0.73 -2.70 -6.63
C ALA A 21 -0.92 -1.20 -6.88
N MET A 22 -2.19 -0.79 -6.98
CA MET A 22 -2.56 0.62 -7.05
C MET A 22 -3.13 1.04 -5.70
N PHE A 23 -2.64 2.16 -5.17
CA PHE A 23 -3.11 2.77 -3.92
C PHE A 23 -3.74 4.13 -4.22
N VAL A 24 -4.82 4.44 -3.52
CA VAL A 24 -5.49 5.73 -3.51
C VAL A 24 -5.42 6.29 -2.09
N PHE A 25 -4.85 7.48 -1.95
CA PHE A 25 -4.80 8.22 -0.70
C PHE A 25 -5.69 9.47 -0.83
N LYS A 26 -6.75 9.54 -0.04
CA LYS A 26 -7.70 10.66 -0.07
C LYS A 26 -8.37 10.86 1.28
N ASP A 27 -8.33 12.08 1.82
CA ASP A 27 -9.01 12.52 3.03
C ASP A 27 -8.81 11.58 4.23
N GLY A 28 -7.56 11.15 4.45
CA GLY A 28 -7.21 10.21 5.52
C GLY A 28 -7.64 8.75 5.28
N LYS A 29 -8.07 8.40 4.07
CA LYS A 29 -8.41 7.04 3.64
C LYS A 29 -7.37 6.47 2.71
N ILE A 30 -7.17 5.16 2.82
CA ILE A 30 -6.39 4.35 1.88
C ILE A 30 -7.36 3.34 1.24
N ALA A 31 -7.29 3.18 -0.08
CA ALA A 31 -7.97 2.11 -0.79
C ALA A 31 -7.09 1.62 -1.95
N GLY A 32 -7.35 0.43 -2.46
CA GLY A 32 -6.65 -0.06 -3.63
C GLY A 32 -6.86 -1.53 -3.94
N ALA A 33 -6.18 -1.97 -4.99
CA ALA A 33 -6.19 -3.35 -5.42
C ALA A 33 -4.88 -3.72 -6.14
N ASP A 34 -4.60 -5.02 -6.19
CA ASP A 34 -3.50 -5.57 -6.99
C ASP A 34 -3.98 -6.27 -8.27
N ILE A 35 -3.01 -6.69 -9.09
CA ILE A 35 -3.26 -7.39 -10.36
C ILE A 35 -3.92 -8.76 -10.20
N ALA A 36 -3.87 -9.36 -9.00
CA ALA A 36 -4.49 -10.64 -8.68
C ALA A 36 -5.93 -10.47 -8.15
N GLY A 37 -6.43 -9.23 -8.05
CA GLY A 37 -7.76 -8.91 -7.56
C GLY A 37 -7.86 -8.81 -6.03
N LEU A 38 -6.75 -8.82 -5.30
CA LEU A 38 -6.75 -8.57 -3.86
C LEU A 38 -7.02 -7.08 -3.63
N THR A 39 -8.11 -6.80 -2.93
CA THR A 39 -8.48 -5.43 -2.54
C THR A 39 -8.06 -5.13 -1.12
N PHE A 40 -7.72 -3.89 -0.85
CA PHE A 40 -7.33 -3.44 0.47
C PHE A 40 -7.87 -2.05 0.76
N ALA A 41 -8.09 -1.77 2.05
CA ALA A 41 -8.62 -0.51 2.52
C ALA A 41 -8.02 -0.16 3.88
N GLY A 42 -8.02 1.12 4.24
CA GLY A 42 -7.29 1.59 5.40
C GLY A 42 -7.58 3.04 5.75
N ASN A 43 -6.88 3.51 6.77
CA ASN A 43 -6.91 4.91 7.17
C ASN A 43 -5.48 5.38 7.43
N TYR A 44 -5.25 6.66 7.26
CA TYR A 44 -4.00 7.30 7.60
C TYR A 44 -4.23 8.68 8.22
N LYS A 45 -3.20 9.17 8.91
CA LYS A 45 -3.08 10.55 9.36
C LYS A 45 -1.68 11.06 9.04
N ILE A 46 -1.56 12.37 8.88
CA ILE A 46 -0.26 13.02 8.80
C ILE A 46 0.15 13.46 10.20
N ASN A 47 1.35 13.08 10.61
CA ASN A 47 1.98 13.52 11.85
C ASN A 47 3.47 13.79 11.60
N ALA A 48 3.95 15.01 11.90
CA ALA A 48 5.35 15.41 11.76
C ALA A 48 5.97 15.02 10.39
N SER A 49 5.29 15.38 9.29
CA SER A 49 5.70 15.08 7.91
C SER A 49 5.79 13.59 7.56
N ARG A 50 5.10 12.74 8.33
CA ARG A 50 4.94 11.31 8.03
C ARG A 50 3.48 10.96 7.89
N LEU A 51 3.19 10.12 6.91
CA LEU A 51 1.96 9.34 6.87
C LEU A 51 2.07 8.19 7.86
N ILE A 52 1.18 8.13 8.83
CA ILE A 52 1.02 7.02 9.77
C ILE A 52 -0.38 6.44 9.60
N GLY A 53 -0.48 5.16 9.30
CA GLY A 53 -1.75 4.51 9.02
C GLY A 53 -1.69 3.00 9.05
N GLU A 54 -2.75 2.39 8.57
CA GLU A 54 -2.84 0.96 8.39
C GLU A 54 -3.64 0.62 7.14
N VAL A 55 -3.32 -0.52 6.54
CA VAL A 55 -4.06 -1.13 5.44
C VAL A 55 -4.48 -2.53 5.87
N ARG A 56 -5.73 -2.89 5.62
CA ARG A 56 -6.26 -4.23 5.88
C ARG A 56 -6.68 -4.93 4.60
N TYR A 57 -6.41 -6.23 4.53
CA TYR A 57 -6.81 -7.09 3.43
C TYR A 57 -7.03 -8.53 3.90
N ARG A 58 -7.52 -9.38 3.00
CA ARG A 58 -7.63 -10.82 3.22
C ARG A 58 -7.01 -11.56 2.03
N MET A 59 -6.26 -12.61 2.33
CA MET A 59 -5.74 -13.53 1.32
C MET A 59 -6.85 -14.50 0.91
N PRO A 60 -7.06 -14.75 -0.39
CA PRO A 60 -8.01 -15.74 -0.85
C PRO A 60 -7.53 -17.17 -0.56
N ALA A 61 -8.45 -18.12 -0.46
CA ALA A 61 -8.12 -19.53 -0.33
C ALA A 61 -7.34 -20.02 -1.56
N GLY A 62 -6.38 -20.92 -1.36
CA GLY A 62 -5.54 -21.48 -2.42
C GLY A 62 -4.48 -20.51 -2.96
N SER A 63 -4.20 -19.41 -2.26
CA SER A 63 -3.24 -18.40 -2.72
C SER A 63 -1.90 -18.50 -2.00
N VAL A 64 -0.88 -17.86 -2.60
CA VAL A 64 0.44 -17.68 -2.01
C VAL A 64 0.77 -16.20 -2.06
N SER A 65 1.13 -15.65 -0.90
CA SER A 65 1.61 -14.26 -0.78
C SER A 65 2.99 -14.11 -1.41
N ILE A 66 3.33 -12.91 -1.92
CA ILE A 66 4.71 -12.58 -2.32
C ILE A 66 5.71 -12.66 -1.16
N THR A 67 5.23 -12.66 0.09
CA THR A 67 6.06 -12.94 1.28
C THR A 67 6.42 -14.42 1.44
N GLY A 68 5.79 -15.31 0.68
CA GLY A 68 5.99 -16.77 0.69
C GLY A 68 5.00 -17.54 1.55
N VAL A 69 4.13 -16.86 2.30
CA VAL A 69 3.10 -17.51 3.11
C VAL A 69 1.99 -18.06 2.21
N SER A 70 1.69 -19.35 2.38
CA SER A 70 0.59 -20.04 1.68
C SER A 70 -0.69 -20.03 2.50
N PHE A 71 -1.83 -19.86 1.82
CA PHE A 71 -3.16 -19.78 2.41
C PHE A 71 -4.08 -20.85 1.83
N PRO A 72 -4.11 -22.08 2.39
CA PRO A 72 -5.01 -23.14 1.93
C PRO A 72 -6.50 -22.79 2.09
N LYS A 73 -6.81 -21.94 3.07
CA LYS A 73 -8.11 -21.32 3.29
C LYS A 73 -7.94 -19.80 3.28
N SER A 74 -9.03 -19.07 3.08
CA SER A 74 -9.00 -17.61 3.20
C SER A 74 -8.48 -17.19 4.57
N SER A 75 -7.68 -16.14 4.61
CA SER A 75 -7.20 -15.57 5.87
C SER A 75 -8.28 -14.76 6.58
N ASP A 76 -8.09 -14.56 7.88
CA ASP A 76 -8.68 -13.42 8.57
C ASP A 76 -8.10 -12.10 8.04
N TRP A 77 -8.58 -10.97 8.57
CA TRP A 77 -8.02 -9.67 8.24
C TRP A 77 -6.54 -9.60 8.64
N ILE A 78 -5.69 -9.36 7.65
CA ILE A 78 -4.29 -9.01 7.86
C ILE A 78 -4.22 -7.49 7.90
N VAL A 79 -3.71 -6.94 9.00
CA VAL A 79 -3.56 -5.50 9.21
C VAL A 79 -2.09 -5.14 9.10
N VAL A 80 -1.76 -4.29 8.14
CA VAL A 80 -0.39 -3.85 7.84
C VAL A 80 -0.23 -2.40 8.28
N PRO A 81 0.64 -2.12 9.27
CA PRO A 81 0.97 -0.75 9.62
C PRO A 81 1.76 -0.10 8.48
N LEU A 82 1.48 1.18 8.22
CA LEU A 82 2.20 1.99 7.25
C LEU A 82 2.79 3.22 7.92
N SER A 83 4.08 3.46 7.65
CA SER A 83 4.81 4.65 8.08
C SER A 83 5.69 5.12 6.93
N LEU A 84 5.21 6.11 6.18
CA LEU A 84 5.90 6.67 5.02
C LEU A 84 6.19 8.16 5.26
N PRO A 85 7.19 8.75 4.61
CA PRO A 85 7.27 10.20 4.48
C PRO A 85 5.98 10.75 3.84
N GLU A 86 5.55 11.97 4.21
CA GLU A 86 4.41 12.62 3.56
C GLU A 86 4.70 12.92 2.08
N GLU A 87 5.96 13.23 1.77
CA GLU A 87 6.48 13.35 0.42
C GLU A 87 7.25 12.08 0.05
N ILE A 88 6.58 11.22 -0.71
CA ILE A 88 7.10 9.90 -1.07
C ILE A 88 8.01 10.04 -2.29
N ASP A 89 9.28 9.68 -2.13
CA ASP A 89 10.29 9.74 -3.19
C ASP A 89 10.15 8.52 -4.11
N PRO A 90 9.94 8.71 -5.43
CA PRO A 90 9.81 7.61 -6.38
C PRO A 90 11.13 6.94 -6.74
N THR A 91 12.24 7.27 -6.11
CA THR A 91 13.55 6.61 -6.26
C THR A 91 13.89 5.73 -5.06
N GLU A 92 13.27 5.99 -3.91
CA GLU A 92 13.48 5.27 -2.67
C GLU A 92 12.70 3.95 -2.59
N THR A 93 13.21 3.06 -1.74
CA THR A 93 12.54 1.79 -1.38
C THR A 93 12.20 1.80 0.09
N TYR A 94 10.93 1.57 0.40
CA TYR A 94 10.41 1.57 1.75
C TYR A 94 10.15 0.13 2.20
N GLN A 95 10.78 -0.28 3.29
CA GLN A 95 10.43 -1.54 3.92
C GLN A 95 9.09 -1.40 4.64
N VAL A 96 8.19 -2.34 4.41
CA VAL A 96 6.89 -2.46 5.06
C VAL A 96 6.83 -3.79 5.78
N ASP A 97 6.76 -3.74 7.10
CA ASP A 97 6.65 -4.94 7.92
C ASP A 97 5.17 -5.36 8.00
N THR A 98 4.85 -6.54 7.46
CA THR A 98 3.52 -7.12 7.57
C THR A 98 3.50 -8.25 8.60
N PRO A 99 2.35 -8.60 9.18
CA PRO A 99 2.23 -9.77 10.07
C PRO A 99 2.64 -11.10 9.41
N ILE A 100 2.72 -11.16 8.08
CA ILE A 100 3.03 -12.38 7.31
C ILE A 100 4.40 -12.30 6.62
N GLY A 101 5.26 -11.40 7.08
CA GLY A 101 6.62 -11.19 6.59
C GLY A 101 6.85 -9.78 6.01
N PRO A 102 8.10 -9.31 5.99
CA PRO A 102 8.43 -8.00 5.43
C PRO A 102 8.28 -8.01 3.90
N LEU A 103 8.01 -6.82 3.35
CA LEU A 103 8.11 -6.53 1.92
C LEU A 103 8.85 -5.20 1.71
N ASN A 104 9.44 -5.04 0.54
CA ASN A 104 9.97 -3.77 0.08
C ASN A 104 8.99 -3.17 -0.93
N ALA A 105 8.70 -1.88 -0.81
CA ALA A 105 7.78 -1.17 -1.68
C ALA A 105 8.40 0.10 -2.24
N LYS A 106 8.23 0.30 -3.54
CA LYS A 106 8.54 1.54 -4.26
C LYS A 106 7.25 2.14 -4.77
N PHE A 107 7.00 3.41 -4.48
CA PHE A 107 5.76 4.09 -4.85
C PHE A 107 6.01 5.14 -5.92
N VAL A 108 5.17 5.16 -6.95
CA VAL A 108 5.15 6.17 -8.00
C VAL A 108 3.81 6.87 -7.94
N LYS A 109 3.79 8.18 -7.66
CA LYS A 109 2.56 8.98 -7.75
C LYS A 109 2.21 9.18 -9.22
N ASN A 110 1.08 8.62 -9.65
CA ASN A 110 0.57 8.76 -11.01
C ASN A 110 -0.37 9.96 -11.16
N VAL A 111 -1.11 10.29 -10.09
CA VAL A 111 -2.06 11.40 -10.04
C VAL A 111 -1.90 12.13 -8.71
N SER A 112 -1.75 13.44 -8.74
CA SER A 112 -1.90 14.32 -7.56
C SER A 112 -3.33 14.81 -7.50
N PHE A 113 -3.99 14.68 -6.36
CA PHE A 113 -5.31 15.27 -6.18
C PHE A 113 -5.12 16.76 -5.86
N GLY A 114 -5.64 17.64 -6.74
CA GLY A 114 -5.48 19.10 -6.68
C GLY A 114 -4.80 19.72 -7.92
N ASP A 115 -4.08 18.92 -8.72
CA ASP A 115 -3.42 19.43 -9.93
C ASP A 115 -4.39 19.59 -11.12
N ASN A 116 -5.55 18.93 -11.06
CA ASN A 116 -6.60 19.00 -12.09
C ASN A 116 -7.53 20.21 -11.91
N ASP A 117 -7.36 21.00 -10.85
CA ASP A 117 -8.22 22.15 -10.51
C ASP A 117 -7.59 23.50 -10.91
N ALA A 118 -6.47 23.48 -11.66
CA ALA A 118 -5.80 24.67 -12.19
C ALA A 118 -6.26 24.95 -13.63
N ASP A 119 -7.34 25.72 -13.76
CA ASP A 119 -7.67 26.50 -14.97
C ASP A 119 -7.02 27.90 -14.89
#